data_AF-A0A2H5VLT7-F1
#
_entry.id   AF-A0A2H5VLT7-F1
#
_cell.length_a   1.000
_cell.length_b   1.000
_cell.length_c   1.000
_cell.angle_alpha   90.00
_cell.angle_beta   90.00
_cell.angle_gamma   90.00
#
_symmetry.space_group_name_H-M   'P 1'
#
loop_
_entity.id
_entity.type
_entity.pdbx_description
1 polymer ?
#
loop_
_entity_poly.entity_id
_entity_poly.type
_entity_poly.pdbx_seq_one_letter_code
_entity_poly.pdbx_strand_id
1 'polypeptide(L)' 'MRGEYGEIMRFLLHFRERFPSEEEFRAFLTEEVRQFVKDAREYDIVLSILPECLKPRSAFVGEGRRGRF' A
#
# COMPACT_ATOMS: atom_id res chain seq x y z
N MET A 1 -7.57 13.27 -2.18
CA MET A 1 -7.21 13.30 -0.74
C MET A 1 -5.73 12.99 -0.65
N ARG A 2 -4.89 13.88 -0.10
CA ARG A 2 -3.53 13.50 0.30
C ARG A 2 -3.70 12.62 1.54
N GLY A 3 -3.96 11.33 1.31
CA GLY A 3 -4.18 10.38 2.39
C GLY A 3 -2.92 10.28 3.21
N GLU A 4 -3.03 10.51 4.52
CA GLU A 4 -1.94 10.24 5.43
C GLU A 4 -1.52 8.77 5.28
N TYR A 5 -0.22 8.52 5.37
CA TYR A 5 0.32 7.16 5.35
C TYR A 5 -0.37 6.31 6.43
N GLY A 6 -0.70 5.05 6.11
CA GLY A 6 -1.16 4.08 7.10
C GLY A 6 -0.07 3.72 8.10
N GLU A 7 -0.42 3.06 9.20
CA GLU A 7 0.49 2.82 10.34
C GLU A 7 1.78 2.09 9.95
N ILE A 8 1.70 1.06 9.11
CA ILE A 8 2.87 0.32 8.61
C ILE A 8 3.85 1.27 7.89
N MET A 9 3.32 2.13 7.02
CA MET A 9 4.16 3.07 6.27
C MET A 9 4.73 4.15 7.20
N ARG A 10 3.97 4.63 8.19
CA ARG A 10 4.50 5.56 9.21
C ARG A 10 5.66 4.94 9.99
N PHE A 11 5.53 3.68 10.38
CA PHE A 11 6.60 2.93 11.04
C PHE A 11 7.84 2.81 10.15
N LEU A 12 7.69 2.46 8.88
CA LEU A 12 8.81 2.37 7.95
C LEU A 12 9.49 3.72 7.70
N LEU A 13 8.70 4.79 7.59
CA LEU A 13 9.20 6.16 7.41
C LEU A 13 10.02 6.66 8.60
N HIS A 14 9.78 6.14 9.81
CA HIS A 14 10.60 6.47 10.99
C HIS A 14 12.08 6.16 10.77
N PHE A 15 12.41 5.17 9.94
CA PHE A 15 13.79 4.79 9.66
C PHE A 15 14.47 5.63 8.58
N ARG A 16 13.80 6.62 7.99
CA ARG A 16 14.35 7.42 6.86
C ARG A 16 15.71 8.03 7.18
N GLU A 17 15.93 8.50 8.39
CA GLU A 17 17.17 9.17 8.83
C GLU A 17 18.37 8.21 8.91
N ARG A 18 18.15 6.90 8.95
CA ARG A 18 19.22 5.89 8.99
C ARG A 18 19.90 5.68 7.63
N PHE A 19 19.29 6.17 6.55
CA PHE A 19 19.77 5.93 5.19
C PHE A 19 20.37 7.21 4.59
N PRO A 20 21.62 7.15 4.10
CA PRO A 20 22.33 8.30 3.54
C PRO A 20 21.74 8.75 2.21
N SER A 21 21.06 7.86 1.47
CA SER A 21 20.45 8.15 0.18
C SER A 21 18.98 7.71 0.13
N GLU A 22 18.22 8.36 -0.76
CA GLU A 22 16.84 7.96 -1.04
C GLU A 22 16.78 6.59 -1.73
N GLU A 23 17.77 6.26 -2.53
CA GLU A 23 17.87 4.98 -3.25
C GLU A 23 18.02 3.81 -2.28
N GLU A 24 18.90 3.93 -1.29
CA GLU A 24 19.05 2.93 -0.23
C GLU A 24 17.78 2.81 0.62
N PHE A 25 17.14 3.94 0.95
CA PHE A 25 15.88 3.91 1.67
C PHE A 25 14.76 3.21 0.86
N ARG A 26 14.68 3.46 -0.45
CA ARG A 26 13.72 2.79 -1.33
C ARG A 26 13.99 1.29 -1.43
N ALA A 27 15.25 0.88 -1.46
CA ALA A 27 15.63 -0.53 -1.43
C ALA A 27 15.17 -1.19 -0.12
N PHE A 28 15.42 -0.54 1.02
CA PHE A 28 14.91 -0.97 2.32
C PHE A 28 13.38 -1.11 2.33
N LEU A 29 12.64 -0.08 1.93
CA LEU A 29 11.17 -0.14 1.87
C LEU A 29 10.67 -1.32 1.01
N THR A 30 11.34 -1.57 -0.12
CA THR A 30 10.97 -2.66 -1.02
C THR A 30 11.14 -4.02 -0.36
N GLU A 31 12.25 -4.23 0.34
CA GLU A 31 12.52 -5.49 1.02
C GLU A 31 11.61 -5.70 2.24
N GLU A 32 11.36 -4.66 3.04
CA GLU A 32 10.42 -4.76 4.18
C GLU A 32 8.99 -5.07 3.71
N VAL A 33 8.51 -4.44 2.63
CA VAL A 33 7.19 -4.74 2.09
C VAL A 33 7.13 -6.18 1.56
N ARG A 34 8.19 -6.66 0.89
CA ARG A 34 8.27 -8.06 0.42
C ARG A 34 8.25 -9.06 1.57
N GLN A 35 8.98 -8.76 2.65
CA GLN A 35 9.02 -9.61 3.82
C GLN A 35 7.67 -9.59 4.55
N PHE A 36 7.08 -8.42 4.76
CA PHE A 36 5.74 -8.29 5.34
C PHE A 36 4.68 -9.09 4.58
N VAL A 37 4.74 -9.13 3.23
CA VAL A 37 3.84 -9.96 2.43
C VAL A 37 4.02 -11.45 2.71
N LYS A 38 5.24 -11.92 3.03
CA LYS A 38 5.48 -13.30 3.44
C LYS A 38 4.95 -13.53 4.86
N ASP A 39 5.27 -12.65 5.80
CA ASP A 39 4.89 -12.77 7.21
C ASP A 39 3.35 -12.76 7.36
N ALA A 40 2.66 -11.91 6.59
CA ALA A 40 1.21 -11.85 6.56
C ALA A 40 0.56 -13.22 6.21
N ARG A 41 1.23 -14.05 5.41
CA ARG A 41 0.73 -15.39 5.07
C ARG A 41 0.73 -16.34 6.26
N GLU A 42 1.58 -16.14 7.27
CA GLU A 42 1.55 -16.93 8.50
C GLU A 42 0.28 -16.69 9.31
N TYR A 43 -0.43 -15.59 9.02
CA TYR A 43 -1.72 -15.24 9.61
C TYR A 43 -2.89 -15.45 8.63
N ASP A 44 -2.69 -16.26 7.58
CA ASP A 44 -3.67 -16.52 6.51
C ASP A 44 -4.12 -15.26 5.73
N ILE A 45 -3.34 -14.17 5.80
CA ILE A 45 -3.61 -12.94 5.06
C ILE A 45 -2.94 -13.00 3.68
N VAL A 46 -3.75 -12.92 2.63
CA VAL A 46 -3.26 -12.85 1.24
C VAL A 46 -3.28 -11.41 0.75
N LEU A 47 -2.08 -10.85 0.54
CA LEU A 47 -1.91 -9.52 -0.03
C LEU A 47 -1.64 -9.59 -1.53
N SER A 48 -2.49 -8.93 -2.31
CA SER A 48 -2.31 -8.72 -3.75
C SER A 48 -2.07 -7.25 -4.02
N ILE A 49 -0.85 -6.88 -4.39
CA ILE A 49 -0.51 -5.51 -4.75
C ILE A 49 -0.90 -5.30 -6.22
N LEU A 50 -2.02 -4.61 -6.46
CA LEU A 50 -2.38 -4.16 -7.80
C LEU A 50 -1.57 -2.88 -8.12
N PRO A 51 -0.75 -2.88 -9.18
CA PRO A 51 -0.11 -1.65 -9.64
C PRO A 51 -1.16 -0.57 -9.91
N GLU A 52 -0.93 0.64 -9.41
CA GLU A 52 -1.90 1.72 -9.63
C GLU A 52 -2.08 2.06 -11.12
N CYS A 53 -1.08 1.78 -11.96
CA CYS A 53 -1.18 1.89 -13.41
C CYS A 53 -2.17 0.90 -14.04
N LEU A 54 -2.59 -0.14 -13.31
CA LEU A 54 -3.58 -1.13 -13.72
C LEU A 54 -4.96 -0.90 -13.07
N LYS A 55 -5.13 0.11 -12.21
CA LYS A 55 -6.45 0.49 -11.71
C LYS A 55 -7.28 1.04 -12.89
N PRO A 56 -8.37 0.39 -13.30
CA PRO A 56 -9.28 1.00 -14.25
C PRO A 56 -9.83 2.28 -13.62
N ARG A 57 -9.77 3.41 -14.34
CA ARG A 57 -10.39 4.69 -13.93
C ARG A 57 -11.88 4.59 -13.57
N SER A 58 -12.50 3.43 -13.83
CA SER A 58 -13.93 3.16 -13.76
C SER A 58 -14.46 2.71 -12.38
N ALA A 59 -13.62 2.50 -11.37
CA ALA A 59 -14.10 2.10 -10.03
C ALA A 59 -14.92 3.20 -9.30
N PHE A 60 -15.09 4.38 -9.91
CA PHE A 60 -15.95 5.46 -9.41
C PHE A 60 -17.36 5.49 -10.03
N VAL A 61 -17.76 4.50 -10.82
CA VAL A 61 -19.13 4.44 -11.38
C VAL A 61 -19.83 3.20 -10.84
N GLY A 62 -20.60 3.36 -9.75
CA GLY A 62 -21.27 2.19 -9.17
C GLY A 62 -22.15 2.33 -7.93
N GLU A 63 -22.44 3.53 -7.40
CA GLU A 63 -23.66 3.68 -6.58
C GLU A 63 -24.76 4.34 -7.42
N GLY A 64 -25.24 3.55 -8.37
CA GLY A 64 -26.57 3.75 -8.92
C GLY A 64 -27.57 3.62 -7.79
N ARG A 65 -28.24 4.73 -7.45
CA ARG A 65 -29.49 4.70 -6.69
C ARG A 65 -30.45 3.77 -7.42
N ARG A 66 -30.67 2.58 -6.84
CA ARG A 66 -31.84 1.74 -7.10
C ARG A 66 -33.10 2.57 -6.82
N GLY A 67 -34.05 2.52 -7.74
CA GLY A 67 -35.30 3.27 -7.68
C GLY A 67 -36.35 2.75 -6.69
N ARG A 68 -37.52 3.41 -6.78
CA ARG A 68 -38.79 3.37 -6.01
C ARG A 68 -38.88 4.52 -4.99
N PHE A 69 -39.82 5.45 -5.06
CA PHE A 69 -41.18 5.46 -5.61
C PHE A 69 -41.42 6.65 -6.56
#